data_AF-A0A357CXP7-F1
#
_entry.id   AF-A0A357CXP7-F1
#
_cell.length_a   1.000
_cell.length_b   1.000
_cell.length_c   1.000
_cell.angle_alpha   90.00
_cell.angle_beta   90.00
_cell.angle_gamma   90.00
#
_symmetry.space_group_name_H-M   'P 1'
#
loop_
_entity.id
_entity.type
_entity.pdbx_description
1 polymer ?
#
loop_
_entity_poly.entity_id
_entity_poly.type
_entity_poly.pdbx_seq_one_letter_code
_entity_poly.pdbx_strand_id
1 'polypeptide(L)' 'MEKIALIMNSGSRKMVINEKSIKRLERIGEVVFGNGNTDRESVKKALAGATIAITSWGNEPFDEDILSV' A
#
# COMPACT_ATOMS: atom_id res chain seq x y z
N MET A 1 -5.83 -16.30 -0.45
CA MET A 1 -5.95 -15.26 0.59
C MET A 1 -5.43 -13.99 -0.04
N GLU A 2 -6.16 -12.88 0.07
CA GLU A 2 -5.78 -11.65 -0.62
C GLU A 2 -4.46 -11.10 -0.08
N LYS A 3 -3.66 -10.44 -0.94
CA LYS A 3 -2.47 -9.70 -0.52
C LYS A 3 -2.76 -8.22 -0.74
N ILE A 4 -2.78 -7.47 0.35
CA ILE A 4 -3.20 -6.07 0.40
C ILE A 4 -1.95 -5.21 0.58
N ALA A 5 -1.56 -4.47 -0.47
CA ALA A 5 -0.48 -3.51 -0.42
C ALA A 5 -0.99 -2.15 0.08
N LEU A 6 -0.51 -1.71 1.25
CA LEU A 6 -0.83 -0.41 1.83
C LEU A 6 0.31 0.58 1.57
N ILE A 7 0.08 1.47 0.61
CA ILE A 7 1.08 2.35 0.01
C ILE A 7 0.79 3.80 0.40
N MET A 8 1.48 4.24 1.45
CA MET A 8 1.30 5.57 2.00
C MET A 8 2.62 6.02 2.64
N ASN A 9 2.93 7.30 2.48
CA ASN A 9 4.01 7.95 3.21
C ASN A 9 3.88 7.68 4.72
N SER A 10 5.01 7.37 5.38
CA SER A 10 5.03 6.99 6.80
C SER A 10 4.53 8.10 7.74
N GLY A 11 4.80 9.37 7.40
CA GLY A 11 4.32 10.53 8.16
C GLY A 11 2.79 10.69 8.10
N SER A 12 2.19 10.39 6.94
CA SER A 12 0.75 10.53 6.73
C SER A 12 -0.08 9.34 7.21
N ARG A 13 0.51 8.14 7.24
CA ARG A 13 -0.21 6.89 7.54
C ARG A 13 -1.01 6.97 8.83
N LYS A 14 -0.41 7.45 9.93
CA LYS A 14 -1.07 7.53 11.24
C LYS A 14 -2.24 8.52 11.28
N MET A 15 -2.30 9.47 10.34
CA MET A 15 -3.39 10.44 10.22
C MET A 15 -4.57 9.91 9.41
N VAL A 16 -4.34 8.96 8.51
CA VAL A 16 -5.34 8.49 7.54
C VAL A 16 -5.90 7.12 7.93
N ILE A 17 -5.06 6.22 8.45
CA ILE A 17 -5.49 4.87 8.84
C ILE A 17 -5.05 4.54 10.27
N ASN A 18 -5.99 4.06 11.08
CA ASN A 18 -5.75 3.65 12.46
C ASN A 18 -5.63 2.13 12.59
N GLU A 19 -5.19 1.68 13.76
CA GLU A 19 -4.97 0.25 14.07
C GLU A 19 -6.24 -0.60 13.93
N LYS A 20 -7.42 -0.05 14.27
CA LYS A 20 -8.70 -0.77 14.10
C LYS A 20 -8.97 -1.10 12.63
N SER A 21 -8.61 -0.20 11.72
CA SER A 21 -8.77 -0.38 10.28
C SER A 21 -7.76 -1.39 9.74
N ILE A 22 -6.51 -1.34 10.19
CA ILE A 22 -5.48 -2.35 9.85
C ILE A 22 -5.92 -3.74 10.28
N LYS A 23 -6.36 -3.91 11.54
CA LYS A 23 -6.89 -5.20 12.05
C LYS A 23 -8.09 -5.72 11.27
N ARG A 24 -8.87 -4.84 10.63
CA ARG A 24 -9.96 -5.25 9.74
C ARG A 24 -9.43 -5.76 8.41
N LEU A 25 -8.42 -5.11 7.84
CA LEU A 25 -7.77 -5.55 6.60
C LEU A 25 -7.04 -6.89 6.78
N GLU A 26 -6.37 -7.08 7.92
CA GLU A 26 -5.69 -8.34 8.27
C GLU A 26 -6.65 -9.55 8.37
N ARG A 27 -7.96 -9.32 8.56
CA ARG A 27 -8.98 -10.38 8.51
C ARG A 27 -9.41 -10.75 7.08
N ILE A 28 -9.13 -9.88 6.11
CA ILE A 28 -9.47 -10.06 4.70
C ILE A 28 -8.28 -10.70 3.96
N GLY A 29 -7.06 -10.30 4.30
CA GLY A 29 -5.84 -10.76 3.64
C GLY A 29 -4.57 -10.37 4.38
N GLU A 30 -3.44 -10.76 3.82
CA GLU A 30 -2.11 -10.36 4.28
C GLU A 30 -1.88 -8.88 3.96
N VAL A 31 -1.65 -8.05 4.99
CA VAL A 31 -1.39 -6.62 4.81
C VAL A 31 0.11 -6.37 4.75
N VAL A 32 0.57 -5.86 3.60
CA VAL A 32 1.97 -5.46 3.38
C VAL A 32 2.06 -3.95 3.37
N PHE A 33 2.95 -3.41 4.20
CA PHE A 33 3.21 -1.98 4.24
C PHE A 33 4.33 -1.61 3.27
N GLY A 34 4.12 -0.57 2.45
CA GLY A 34 5.25 0.14 1.86
C GLY A 34 6.12 0.72 2.97
N ASN A 35 7.45 0.72 2.85
CA ASN A 35 8.40 1.18 3.88
C ASN A 35 8.37 2.71 4.15
N GLY A 36 7.26 3.39 3.85
CA GLY A 36 7.11 4.84 3.94
C GLY A 36 7.65 5.58 2.72
N ASN A 37 8.41 4.88 1.88
CA ASN A 37 8.82 5.33 0.58
C ASN A 37 7.67 5.25 -0.43
N THR A 38 7.52 6.32 -1.19
CA THR A 38 6.49 6.49 -2.22
C THR A 38 7.11 6.67 -3.60
N ASP A 39 8.40 6.37 -3.74
CA ASP A 39 9.08 6.32 -5.03
C ASP A 39 8.65 5.08 -5.81
N ARG A 40 8.69 5.19 -7.13
CA ARG A 40 8.28 4.17 -8.10
C ARG A 40 8.76 2.75 -7.77
N GLU A 41 10.04 2.55 -7.48
CA GLU A 41 10.61 1.22 -7.25
C GLU A 41 10.13 0.60 -5.93
N SER A 42 10.03 1.42 -4.88
CA SER A 42 9.47 0.98 -3.61
C SER A 42 7.99 0.60 -3.74
N VAL A 43 7.22 1.36 -4.51
CA VAL A 43 5.80 1.09 -4.81
C VAL A 43 5.66 -0.22 -5.59
N LYS A 44 6.43 -0.42 -6.66
CA LYS A 44 6.44 -1.67 -7.44
C LYS A 44 6.71 -2.90 -6.58
N LYS A 45 7.70 -2.84 -5.69
CA LYS A 45 8.01 -3.94 -4.76
C LYS A 45 6.87 -4.24 -3.77
N ALA A 46 6.17 -3.20 -3.30
CA ALA A 46 5.03 -3.37 -2.41
C ALA A 46 3.81 -3.96 -3.15
N LEU A 47 3.62 -3.58 -4.42
CA LEU A 47 2.55 -4.07 -5.29
C LEU A 47 2.78 -5.49 -5.80
N ALA A 48 4.03 -5.97 -5.87
CA ALA A 48 4.35 -7.27 -6.43
C ALA A 48 3.54 -8.41 -5.77
N GLY A 49 2.69 -9.06 -6.56
CA GLY A 49 1.79 -10.14 -6.14
C GLY A 49 0.62 -9.69 -5.24
N ALA A 50 0.42 -8.39 -5.04
CA ALA A 50 -0.73 -7.85 -4.35
C ALA A 50 -1.96 -7.90 -5.27
N THR A 51 -3.10 -8.29 -4.71
CA THR A 51 -4.39 -8.30 -5.41
C THR A 51 -5.19 -7.03 -5.13
N ILE A 52 -4.85 -6.32 -4.05
CA ILE A 52 -5.50 -5.08 -3.62
C ILE A 52 -4.42 -4.06 -3.29
N ALA A 53 -4.54 -2.84 -3.84
CA ALA A 53 -3.72 -1.69 -3.47
C ALA A 53 -4.56 -0.65 -2.73
N ILE A 54 -4.09 -0.21 -1.56
CA ILE A 54 -4.67 0.91 -0.80
C ILE A 54 -3.65 2.05 -0.81
N THR A 55 -4.06 3.18 -1.37
CA THR A 55 -3.20 4.36 -1.55
C THR A 55 -3.82 5.61 -0.92
N SER A 56 -3.02 6.67 -0.78
CA SER A 56 -3.45 8.00 -0.34
C SER A 56 -2.87 9.11 -1.21
N TRP A 57 -3.35 10.33 -0.97
CA TRP A 57 -2.73 11.55 -1.48
C TRP A 57 -1.24 11.62 -1.10
N GLY A 58 -0.41 12.19 -1.99
CA GLY A 58 1.02 12.39 -1.77
C GLY A 58 1.94 11.27 -2.28
N ASN A 59 1.41 10.21 -2.89
CA ASN A 59 2.19 9.23 -3.64
C ASN A 59 2.43 9.71 -5.09
N GLU A 60 3.46 9.18 -5.76
CA GLU A 60 3.54 9.30 -7.23
C GLU A 60 2.30 8.67 -7.89
N PRO A 61 1.83 9.20 -9.03
CA PRO A 61 0.75 8.59 -9.79
C PRO A 61 1.08 7.16 -10.18
N PHE A 62 0.11 6.25 -10.04
CA PHE A 62 0.25 4.88 -10.52
C PHE A 62 -0.10 4.87 -12.00
N ASP A 63 0.91 4.66 -12.84
CA ASP A 63 0.80 4.53 -14.29
C ASP A 63 0.91 3.06 -14.73
N GLU A 64 0.84 2.83 -16.05
CA GLU A 64 0.94 1.49 -16.64
C GLU A 64 2.20 0.73 -16.17
N ASP A 65 3.34 1.44 -16.09
CA ASP A 65 4.60 0.86 -15.65
C ASP A 65 4.54 0.36 -14.21
N ILE A 66 3.98 1.15 -13.27
CA ILE A 66 3.78 0.73 -11.88
C ILE A 66 2.80 -0.44 -11.75
N LEU A 67 1.74 -0.45 -12.56
CA LEU A 67 0.67 -1.45 -12.47
C LEU A 67 0.99 -2.77 -13.19
N SER A 68 2.06 -2.82 -13.99
CA SER A 68 2.49 -4.00 -14.74
C SER A 68 3.23 -5.07 -13.92
N VAL A 69 3.40 -4.86 -12.61
CA VAL A 69 4.18 -5.72 -11.69
C VAL A 69 3.46 -6.97 -11.19
#